data_AF-A0A2E1BLA4-F1
#
_entry.id   AF-A0A2E1BLA4-F1
#
_cell.length_a   1.000
_cell.length_b   1.000
_cell.length_c   1.000
_cell.angle_alpha   90.00
_cell.angle_beta   90.00
_cell.angle_gamma   90.00
#
_symmetry.space_group_name_H-M   'P 1'
#
loop_
_entity.id
_entity.type
_entity.pdbx_description
1 polymer ?
#
loop_
_entity_poly.entity_id
_entity_poly.type
_entity_poly.pdbx_seq_one_letter_code
_entity_poly.pdbx_strand_id
1 'polypeptide(L)'
;MKRILYFIAIALIFSCSNESLDESLINNNPFNITGKIIAPNGIDPISEGKISVISNNAIVQEIFSDTSGNFSFFLDYGNYDLVISKGLFKTESSILLSDNPDSFNYDLGDVSFDQFPNIGVVTGYYDNIESILYDIGLVDPIDGAPLFDIIDGVNFNRNSDEISNHNHGNERIIQNTSKNTGLEPNVDFN
;
A
#
# COMPACT_ATOMS: atom_id res chain seq x y z
N MET A 1 -75.68 4.85 33.88
CA MET A 1 -74.42 5.37 33.27
C MET A 1 -73.26 4.38 33.45
N LYS A 2 -73.43 3.08 33.17
CA LYS A 2 -72.36 2.06 33.28
C LYS A 2 -72.08 1.29 31.97
N ARG A 3 -72.92 1.48 30.94
CA ARG A 3 -72.75 0.80 29.64
C ARG A 3 -71.94 1.60 28.62
N ILE A 4 -71.72 2.89 28.86
CA ILE A 4 -70.92 3.77 28.00
C ILE A 4 -69.42 3.67 28.30
N LEU A 5 -69.04 3.20 29.50
CA LEU A 5 -67.62 3.03 29.85
C LEU A 5 -66.96 1.82 29.17
N TYR A 6 -67.74 0.81 28.76
CA TYR A 6 -67.20 -0.39 28.10
C TYR A 6 -66.84 -0.17 26.62
N PHE A 7 -67.41 0.85 25.97
CA PHE A 7 -67.14 1.13 24.55
C PHE A 7 -65.81 1.88 24.33
N ILE A 8 -65.32 2.63 25.33
CA ILE A 8 -64.06 3.36 25.25
C ILE A 8 -62.85 2.46 25.54
N ALA A 9 -63.03 1.40 26.34
CA ALA A 9 -61.95 0.47 26.68
C ALA A 9 -61.56 -0.48 25.52
N ILE A 10 -62.44 -0.69 24.53
CA ILE A 10 -62.18 -1.54 23.36
C ILE A 10 -61.51 -0.78 22.19
N ALA A 11 -61.53 0.55 22.19
CA ALA A 11 -60.94 1.36 21.13
C ALA A 11 -59.42 1.57 21.26
N LEU A 12 -58.79 1.15 22.37
CA LEU A 12 -57.37 1.36 22.64
C LEU A 12 -56.45 0.18 22.28
N ILE A 13 -56.99 -0.92 21.76
CA ILE A 13 -56.22 -2.13 21.38
C ILE A 13 -55.84 -2.20 19.89
N PHE A 14 -56.15 -1.16 19.09
CA PHE A 14 -55.82 -1.12 17.65
C PHE A 14 -54.77 -0.08 17.25
N SER A 15 -54.08 0.56 18.20
CA SER A 15 -52.93 1.42 17.90
C SER A 15 -51.62 0.68 18.22
N CYS A 16 -51.44 -0.47 17.58
CA CYS A 16 -50.10 -0.97 17.29
C CYS A 16 -49.89 -0.67 15.81
N SER A 17 -49.50 0.56 15.52
CA SER A 17 -48.95 0.89 14.21
C SER A 17 -47.69 0.05 14.06
N ASN A 18 -47.76 -0.97 13.22
CA ASN A 18 -46.57 -1.60 12.67
C ASN A 18 -45.88 -0.51 11.85
N GLU A 19 -44.98 0.22 12.48
CA GLU A 19 -43.98 1.01 11.78
C GLU A 19 -43.20 0.01 10.92
N SER A 20 -43.61 -0.09 9.65
CA SER A 20 -42.76 -0.70 8.65
C SER A 20 -41.56 0.22 8.58
N LEU A 21 -40.43 -0.25 9.11
CA LEU A 21 -39.14 0.30 8.73
C LEU A 21 -39.14 0.29 7.21
N ASP A 22 -39.08 1.48 6.64
CA ASP A 22 -38.98 1.67 5.20
C ASP A 22 -37.72 0.92 4.74
N GLU A 23 -37.89 -0.22 4.08
CA GLU A 23 -36.77 -1.04 3.58
C GLU A 23 -35.86 -0.23 2.63
N SER A 24 -36.35 0.89 2.09
CA SER A 24 -35.52 1.82 1.31
C SER A 24 -34.48 2.58 2.15
N LEU A 25 -34.58 2.63 3.48
CA LEU A 25 -33.56 3.19 4.37
C LEU A 25 -32.48 2.17 4.77
N ILE A 26 -32.76 0.87 4.63
CA ILE A 26 -31.80 -0.21 4.96
C ILE A 26 -30.78 -0.39 3.82
N ASN A 27 -31.14 -0.04 2.59
CA ASN A 27 -30.32 -0.26 1.39
C ASN A 27 -29.52 0.96 0.91
N ASN A 28 -29.32 1.98 1.75
CA ASN A 28 -28.67 3.24 1.36
C ASN A 28 -27.45 3.63 2.22
N ASN A 29 -26.95 2.73 3.07
CA ASN A 29 -25.73 3.02 3.82
C ASN A 29 -24.50 2.61 3.01
N PRO A 30 -23.58 3.54 2.71
CA PRO A 30 -22.34 3.19 2.05
C PRO A 30 -21.47 2.34 2.99
N PHE A 31 -20.67 1.46 2.40
CA PHE A 31 -19.64 0.70 3.10
C PHE A 31 -18.46 1.61 3.42
N ASN A 32 -18.02 1.58 4.67
CA ASN A 32 -16.72 2.09 5.06
C ASN A 32 -15.64 1.07 4.68
N ILE A 33 -14.86 1.41 3.66
CA ILE A 33 -13.72 0.64 3.22
C ILE A 33 -12.49 1.11 4.00
N THR A 34 -11.80 0.19 4.67
CA THR A 34 -10.57 0.48 5.41
C THR A 34 -9.44 -0.42 4.95
N GLY A 35 -8.20 0.00 5.18
CA GLY A 35 -7.03 -0.83 4.99
C GLY A 35 -5.75 -0.07 5.26
N LYS A 36 -4.62 -0.74 5.05
CA LYS A 36 -3.29 -0.17 5.24
C LYS A 36 -2.35 -0.57 4.12
N ILE A 37 -1.66 0.41 3.54
CA ILE A 37 -0.62 0.16 2.53
C ILE A 37 0.70 -0.06 3.25
N ILE A 38 1.35 -1.18 2.97
CA ILE A 38 2.64 -1.57 3.55
C ILE A 38 3.63 -1.97 2.45
N ALA A 39 4.92 -1.81 2.74
CA ALA A 39 5.99 -2.26 1.87
C ALA A 39 5.98 -3.80 1.72
N PRO A 40 6.60 -4.33 0.65
CA PRO A 40 6.70 -5.79 0.43
C PRO A 40 7.27 -6.60 1.59
N ASN A 41 8.05 -5.98 2.48
CA ASN A 41 8.54 -6.62 3.70
C ASN A 41 7.46 -6.91 4.75
N GLY A 42 6.23 -6.43 4.56
CA GLY A 42 5.12 -6.69 5.47
C GLY A 42 5.10 -5.81 6.73
N ILE A 43 6.00 -4.83 6.85
CA ILE A 43 6.22 -4.08 8.10
C ILE A 43 6.09 -2.59 7.88
N ASP A 44 6.79 -2.04 6.88
CA ASP A 44 6.93 -0.59 6.76
C ASP A 44 5.68 0.04 6.13
N PRO A 45 5.02 1.00 6.81
CA PRO A 45 3.85 1.67 6.26
C PRO A 45 4.21 2.59 5.09
N ILE A 46 3.35 2.64 4.08
CA ILE A 46 3.53 3.52 2.92
C ILE A 46 2.54 4.68 3.00
N SER A 47 3.09 5.85 3.31
CA SER A 47 2.34 7.10 3.32
C SER A 47 2.10 7.66 1.92
N GLU A 48 1.01 8.42 1.77
CA GLU A 48 0.67 9.12 0.53
C GLU A 48 0.65 8.16 -0.68
N GLY A 49 0.20 6.92 -0.45
CA GLY A 49 -0.07 5.93 -1.49
C GLY A 49 -1.44 6.22 -2.06
N LYS A 50 -1.53 6.30 -3.39
CA LYS A 50 -2.74 6.66 -4.12
C LYS A 50 -3.63 5.44 -4.33
N ILE A 51 -4.87 5.50 -3.87
CA ILE A 51 -5.93 4.53 -4.13
C ILE A 51 -6.87 5.13 -5.17
N SER A 52 -6.94 4.51 -6.35
CA SER A 52 -7.88 4.89 -7.41
C SER A 52 -8.98 3.84 -7.47
N VAL A 53 -10.21 4.27 -7.20
CA VAL A 53 -11.41 3.41 -7.26
C VAL A 53 -12.00 3.51 -8.65
N ILE A 54 -12.17 2.38 -9.32
CA ILE A 54 -12.63 2.27 -10.70
C ILE A 54 -13.95 1.50 -10.71
N SER A 55 -14.95 2.08 -11.36
CA SER A 55 -16.22 1.40 -11.65
C SER A 55 -16.58 1.64 -13.11
N ASN A 56 -17.05 0.60 -13.81
CA ASN A 56 -17.38 0.67 -15.24
C ASN A 56 -16.25 1.29 -16.09
N ASN A 57 -15.00 0.89 -15.82
CA ASN A 57 -13.79 1.39 -16.49
C ASN A 57 -13.50 2.90 -16.33
N ALA A 58 -14.15 3.58 -15.39
CA ALA A 58 -13.89 4.99 -15.07
C ALA A 58 -13.45 5.14 -13.60
N ILE A 59 -12.51 6.05 -13.35
CA ILE A 59 -12.13 6.41 -11.98
C ILE A 59 -13.30 7.19 -11.36
N VAL A 60 -13.87 6.67 -10.29
CA VAL A 60 -14.98 7.27 -9.55
C VAL A 60 -14.51 8.00 -8.29
N GLN A 61 -13.35 7.62 -7.75
CA GLN A 61 -12.78 8.24 -6.55
C GLN A 61 -11.26 8.07 -6.50
N GLU A 62 -10.58 9.04 -5.90
CA GLU A 62 -9.15 8.95 -5.59
C GLU A 62 -8.91 9.37 -4.13
N ILE A 63 -8.13 8.56 -3.41
CA ILE A 63 -7.81 8.73 -1.99
C ILE A 63 -6.30 8.51 -1.80
N PHE A 64 -5.73 9.05 -0.73
CA PHE A 64 -4.34 8.83 -0.35
C PHE A 64 -4.26 8.25 1.07
N SER A 65 -3.31 7.34 1.30
CA SER A 65 -3.01 6.85 2.64
C SER A 65 -2.36 7.92 3.52
N ASP A 66 -2.63 7.86 4.82
CA ASP A 66 -2.04 8.75 5.82
C ASP A 66 -0.56 8.44 6.09
N THR A 67 0.07 9.17 7.02
CA THR A 67 1.48 8.98 7.41
C THR A 67 1.80 7.60 7.98
N SER A 68 0.78 6.88 8.46
CA SER A 68 0.88 5.54 9.03
C SER A 68 0.46 4.46 8.00
N GLY A 69 0.21 4.86 6.75
CA GLY A 69 -0.20 3.98 5.66
C GLY A 69 -1.67 3.62 5.65
N ASN A 70 -2.48 4.11 6.59
CA ASN A 70 -3.90 3.75 6.66
C ASN A 70 -4.72 4.56 5.66
N PHE A 71 -5.82 3.99 5.19
CA PHE A 71 -6.83 4.70 4.40
C PHE A 71 -8.23 4.29 4.83
N SER A 72 -9.18 5.20 4.61
CA SER A 72 -10.61 4.95 4.79
C SER A 72 -11.42 5.79 3.82
N PHE A 73 -12.42 5.19 3.19
CA PHE A 73 -13.35 5.88 2.29
C PHE A 73 -14.68 5.13 2.20
N PHE A 74 -15.69 5.80 1.68
CA PHE A 74 -17.05 5.25 1.60
C PHE A 74 -17.40 4.89 0.15
N LEU A 75 -17.98 3.70 -0.05
CA LEU A 75 -18.51 3.24 -1.34
C LEU A 75 -19.92 2.69 -1.20
N ASP A 76 -20.76 2.97 -2.19
CA ASP A 76 -22.06 2.35 -2.32
C ASP A 76 -21.94 0.91 -2.84
N TYR A 77 -23.04 0.16 -2.78
CA TYR A 77 -23.16 -1.16 -3.39
C TYR A 77 -22.67 -1.17 -4.85
N GLY A 78 -21.93 -2.21 -5.22
CA GLY A 78 -21.37 -2.32 -6.56
C GLY A 78 -20.12 -3.19 -6.62
N ASN A 79 -19.58 -3.28 -7.83
CA ASN A 79 -18.28 -3.90 -8.10
C ASN A 79 -17.28 -2.79 -8.43
N TYR A 80 -16.11 -2.85 -7.81
CA TYR A 80 -15.05 -1.86 -7.97
C TYR A 80 -13.70 -2.53 -8.13
N ASP A 81 -12.91 -2.02 -9.06
CA ASP A 81 -11.48 -2.31 -9.14
C ASP A 81 -10.72 -1.20 -8.41
N LEU A 82 -9.76 -1.60 -7.61
CA LEU A 82 -8.89 -0.71 -6.85
C LEU A 82 -7.50 -0.78 -7.46
N VAL A 83 -6.98 0.37 -7.88
CA VAL A 83 -5.58 0.53 -8.28
C VAL A 83 -4.88 1.30 -7.18
N ILE A 84 -4.01 0.61 -6.45
CA ILE A 84 -3.24 1.18 -5.34
C ILE A 84 -1.80 1.37 -5.81
N SER A 85 -1.25 2.58 -5.65
CA SER A 85 0.05 2.92 -6.25
C SER A 85 0.87 3.93 -5.44
N LYS A 86 2.19 3.86 -5.60
CA LYS A 86 3.13 4.88 -5.12
C LYS A 86 4.23 5.07 -6.17
N GLY A 87 4.19 6.17 -6.90
CA GLY A 87 5.09 6.36 -8.05
C GLY A 87 4.84 5.28 -9.11
N LEU A 88 5.84 4.43 -9.36
CA LEU A 88 5.74 3.32 -10.31
C LEU A 88 5.42 1.96 -9.65
N PHE A 89 5.33 1.91 -8.33
CA PHE A 89 4.90 0.72 -7.59
C PHE A 89 3.38 0.64 -7.62
N LYS A 90 2.84 -0.56 -7.83
CA LYS A 90 1.40 -0.75 -7.99
C LYS A 90 0.94 -2.12 -7.48
N THR A 91 -0.33 -2.19 -7.10
CA THR A 91 -1.09 -3.42 -6.99
C THR A 91 -2.55 -3.16 -7.38
N GLU A 92 -3.26 -4.23 -7.72
CA GLU A 92 -4.66 -4.18 -8.13
C GLU A 92 -5.47 -5.17 -7.28
N SER A 93 -6.68 -4.76 -6.89
CA SER A 93 -7.62 -5.60 -6.16
C SER A 93 -9.04 -5.33 -6.66
N SER A 94 -9.95 -6.29 -6.52
CA SER A 94 -11.36 -6.10 -6.87
C SER A 94 -12.22 -6.39 -5.66
N ILE A 95 -13.19 -5.51 -5.40
CA ILE A 95 -14.13 -5.64 -4.29
C ILE A 95 -15.57 -5.71 -4.81
N LEU A 96 -16.36 -6.60 -4.23
CA LEU A 96 -17.79 -6.72 -4.48
C LEU A 96 -18.55 -6.36 -3.20
N LEU A 97 -19.33 -5.28 -3.27
CA LEU A 97 -20.19 -4.79 -2.21
C LEU A 97 -21.64 -5.08 -2.58
N SER A 98 -22.26 -6.06 -1.92
CA SER A 98 -23.61 -6.55 -2.25
C SER A 98 -24.59 -6.42 -1.08
N ASP A 99 -25.89 -6.46 -1.40
CA ASP A 99 -26.99 -6.40 -0.45
C ASP A 99 -26.88 -7.50 0.63
N ASN A 100 -27.34 -7.21 1.85
CA ASN A 100 -27.20 -8.01 3.08
C ASN A 100 -25.78 -8.20 3.63
N PRO A 101 -25.02 -7.14 3.91
CA PRO A 101 -23.83 -7.30 4.72
C PRO A 101 -24.20 -7.43 6.21
N ASP A 102 -23.58 -8.38 6.92
CA ASP A 102 -23.62 -8.41 8.39
C ASP A 102 -22.96 -7.16 9.01
N SER A 103 -22.18 -6.40 8.21
CA SER A 103 -21.44 -5.20 8.60
C SER A 103 -21.17 -4.26 7.41
N PHE A 104 -21.42 -2.96 7.59
CA PHE A 104 -21.03 -1.91 6.62
C PHE A 104 -19.55 -1.53 6.68
N ASN A 105 -18.72 -2.25 7.43
CA ASN A 105 -17.27 -2.10 7.40
C ASN A 105 -16.64 -3.22 6.59
N TYR A 106 -15.88 -2.85 5.56
CA TYR A 106 -15.12 -3.76 4.73
C TYR A 106 -13.63 -3.46 4.93
N ASP A 107 -12.92 -4.39 5.56
CA ASP A 107 -11.50 -4.26 5.81
C ASP A 107 -10.71 -5.00 4.73
N LEU A 108 -9.92 -4.27 3.94
CA LEU A 108 -8.97 -4.84 2.98
C LEU A 108 -7.76 -5.47 3.68
N GLY A 109 -7.56 -5.14 4.96
CA GLY A 109 -6.36 -5.50 5.69
C GLY A 109 -5.12 -4.78 5.15
N ASP A 110 -4.00 -5.47 5.27
CA ASP A 110 -2.70 -5.00 4.80
C ASP A 110 -2.53 -5.30 3.31
N VAL A 111 -2.27 -4.25 2.53
CA VAL A 111 -2.06 -4.33 1.09
C VAL A 111 -0.60 -3.98 0.78
N SER A 112 0.06 -4.86 0.02
CA SER A 112 1.42 -4.65 -0.45
C SER A 112 1.50 -4.62 -1.96
N PHE A 113 2.56 -4.02 -2.48
CA PHE A 113 2.79 -3.93 -3.92
C PHE A 113 3.33 -5.23 -4.48
N ASP A 114 2.84 -5.64 -5.65
CA ASP A 114 3.25 -6.83 -6.40
C ASP A 114 3.67 -6.51 -7.84
N GLN A 115 3.48 -5.26 -8.28
CA GLN A 115 3.97 -4.73 -9.55
C GLN A 115 5.04 -3.68 -9.28
N PHE A 116 6.25 -3.94 -9.77
CA PHE A 116 7.43 -3.12 -9.52
C PHE A 116 8.00 -2.56 -10.84
N PRO A 117 8.61 -1.35 -10.80
CA PRO A 117 9.44 -0.89 -11.91
C PRO A 117 10.71 -1.73 -12.00
N ASN A 118 11.37 -1.70 -13.17
CA ASN A 118 12.75 -2.19 -13.27
C ASN A 118 13.67 -1.20 -12.54
N ILE A 119 14.45 -1.71 -11.59
CA ILE A 119 15.36 -0.92 -10.77
C ILE A 119 16.77 -1.45 -10.95
N GLY A 120 17.70 -0.56 -11.27
CA GLY A 120 19.14 -0.85 -11.21
C GLY A 120 19.81 0.04 -10.17
N VAL A 121 20.63 -0.57 -9.34
CA VAL A 121 21.44 0.10 -8.32
C VAL A 121 22.91 -0.11 -8.61
N VAL A 122 23.69 0.96 -8.48
CA VAL A 122 25.15 0.90 -8.66
C VAL A 122 25.78 0.94 -7.29
N THR A 123 26.48 -0.14 -6.92
CA THR A 123 27.11 -0.25 -5.60
C THR A 123 28.27 0.73 -5.46
N GLY A 124 28.43 1.31 -4.28
CA GLY A 124 29.45 2.32 -4.01
C GLY A 124 30.10 2.16 -2.64
N TYR A 125 31.27 2.75 -2.48
CA TYR A 125 31.84 2.96 -1.15
C TYR A 125 30.95 3.99 -0.45
N TYR A 126 30.31 3.62 0.66
CA TYR A 126 29.30 4.42 1.39
C TYR A 126 27.87 4.42 0.83
N ASP A 127 27.59 3.65 -0.23
CA ASP A 127 26.20 3.37 -0.63
C ASP A 127 25.78 2.01 -0.08
N ASN A 128 24.51 1.91 0.36
CA ASN A 128 23.89 0.66 0.80
C ASN A 128 22.45 0.57 0.27
N ILE A 129 22.14 1.27 -0.83
CA ILE A 129 20.81 1.29 -1.41
C ILE A 129 20.31 -0.12 -1.74
N GLU A 130 21.19 -1.03 -2.16
CA GLU A 130 20.84 -2.44 -2.39
C GLU A 130 20.31 -3.12 -1.12
N SER A 131 20.93 -2.85 0.04
CA SER A 131 20.41 -3.36 1.31
C SER A 131 19.06 -2.74 1.67
N ILE A 132 18.89 -1.43 1.44
CA ILE A 132 17.61 -0.76 1.72
C ILE A 132 16.50 -1.35 0.84
N LEU A 133 16.74 -1.55 -0.46
CA LEU A 133 15.76 -2.14 -1.38
C LEU A 133 15.44 -3.60 -1.02
N TYR A 134 16.45 -4.36 -0.59
CA TYR A 134 16.27 -5.70 -0.08
C TYR A 134 15.41 -5.71 1.21
N ASP A 135 15.71 -4.83 2.16
CA ASP A 135 15.06 -4.76 3.47
C ASP A 135 13.60 -4.28 3.39
N ILE A 136 13.24 -3.46 2.40
CA ILE A 136 11.83 -3.11 2.12
C ILE A 136 11.07 -4.24 1.41
N GLY A 137 11.75 -5.35 1.10
CA GLY A 137 11.16 -6.58 0.61
C GLY A 137 11.10 -6.71 -0.92
N LEU A 138 11.92 -5.98 -1.68
CA LEU A 138 12.03 -6.18 -3.13
C LEU A 138 12.88 -7.42 -3.44
N VAL A 139 12.37 -8.56 -3.00
CA VAL A 139 12.99 -9.88 -3.11
C VAL A 139 11.96 -10.88 -3.64
N ASP A 140 12.43 -11.88 -4.37
CA ASP A 140 11.60 -12.98 -4.82
C ASP A 140 11.13 -13.79 -3.60
N PRO A 141 9.81 -14.03 -3.43
CA PRO A 141 9.27 -14.73 -2.26
C PRO A 141 9.64 -16.22 -2.21
N ILE A 142 10.14 -16.81 -3.30
CA ILE A 142 10.49 -18.23 -3.42
C ILE A 142 11.93 -18.47 -2.99
N ASP A 143 12.88 -17.70 -3.50
CA ASP A 143 14.31 -17.93 -3.29
C ASP A 143 15.06 -16.77 -2.59
N GLY A 144 14.39 -15.64 -2.36
CA GLY A 144 14.97 -14.46 -1.71
C GLY A 144 15.93 -13.67 -2.61
N ALA A 145 16.01 -13.97 -3.91
CA ALA A 145 16.85 -13.21 -4.82
C ALA A 145 16.34 -11.75 -4.96
N PRO A 146 17.23 -10.76 -5.08
CA PRO A 146 16.83 -9.38 -5.34
C PRO A 146 15.99 -9.25 -6.62
N LEU A 147 14.87 -8.53 -6.57
CA LEU A 147 14.05 -8.19 -7.74
C LEU A 147 14.56 -6.95 -8.49
N PHE A 148 15.82 -6.59 -8.26
CA PHE A 148 16.48 -5.43 -8.84
C PHE A 148 17.92 -5.78 -9.24
N ASP A 149 18.45 -5.00 -10.16
CA ASP A 149 19.78 -5.20 -10.72
C ASP A 149 20.84 -4.53 -9.83
N ILE A 150 21.78 -5.31 -9.31
CA ILE A 150 22.94 -4.87 -8.56
C ILE A 150 24.12 -4.81 -9.51
N ILE A 151 24.57 -3.59 -9.78
CA ILE A 151 25.66 -3.27 -10.69
C ILE A 151 26.92 -2.98 -9.88
N ASP A 152 28.04 -3.59 -10.27
CA ASP A 152 29.32 -3.27 -9.64
C ASP A 152 29.76 -1.86 -10.00
N GLY A 153 29.80 -0.95 -9.02
CA GLY A 153 30.34 0.38 -9.24
C GLY A 153 31.85 0.33 -9.39
N VAL A 154 32.36 0.69 -10.56
CA VAL A 154 33.80 0.84 -10.78
C VAL A 154 34.29 2.15 -10.16
N ASN A 155 35.35 2.07 -9.35
CA ASN A 155 36.10 3.24 -8.95
C ASN A 155 36.89 3.76 -10.16
N PHE A 156 36.33 4.73 -10.88
CA PHE A 156 37.17 5.61 -11.69
C PHE A 156 38.02 6.43 -10.73
N ASN A 157 39.23 5.94 -10.46
CA ASN A 157 40.24 6.70 -9.75
C ASN A 157 40.53 7.95 -10.60
N ARG A 158 39.85 9.06 -10.32
CA ARG A 158 39.98 10.33 -11.05
C ARG A 158 41.38 10.94 -10.99
N ASN A 159 42.36 10.26 -10.37
CA ASN A 159 43.72 10.73 -10.15
C ASN A 159 44.82 9.70 -10.52
N SER A 160 44.55 8.64 -11.28
CA SER A 160 45.63 7.68 -11.63
C SER A 160 46.49 8.09 -12.82
N ASP A 161 46.14 9.14 -13.56
CA ASP A 161 46.98 9.69 -14.63
C ASP A 161 47.14 11.21 -14.46
N GLU A 162 48.40 11.64 -14.35
CA GLU A 162 48.89 13.03 -14.28
C GLU A 162 48.96 13.73 -12.91
N ILE A 163 49.73 13.19 -11.95
CA ILE A 163 50.57 14.07 -11.10
C ILE A 163 51.99 13.51 -11.06
N SER A 164 52.83 14.07 -11.92
CA SER A 164 54.28 14.02 -11.79
C SER A 164 54.70 14.50 -10.40
N ASN A 165 55.44 13.65 -9.69
CA ASN A 165 56.39 13.98 -8.62
C ASN A 165 56.01 15.12 -7.66
N HIS A 166 55.39 14.82 -6.52
CA HIS A 166 55.78 15.46 -5.26
C HIS A 166 55.67 14.46 -4.09
N ASN A 167 56.84 14.14 -3.54
CA ASN A 167 57.06 13.19 -2.48
C ASN A 167 56.71 13.84 -1.12
N HIS A 168 55.57 13.51 -0.54
CA HIS A 168 55.24 13.84 0.85
C HIS A 168 54.54 12.65 1.51
N GLY A 169 55.18 12.10 2.56
CA GLY A 169 54.54 11.29 3.60
C GLY A 169 53.99 9.93 3.16
N ASN A 170 54.58 8.85 3.68
CA ASN A 170 53.97 7.51 3.68
C ASN A 170 52.78 7.48 4.67
N GLU A 171 51.74 8.27 4.41
CA GLU A 171 50.43 7.99 4.99
C GLU A 171 49.69 7.10 4.00
N ARG A 172 49.60 5.80 4.32
CA ARG A 172 48.62 4.94 3.68
C ARG A 172 47.26 5.56 3.99
N ILE A 173 46.68 6.26 3.02
CA ILE A 173 45.26 6.59 3.05
C ILE A 173 44.57 5.23 3.01
N ILE A 174 44.19 4.72 4.19
CA ILE A 174 43.25 3.62 4.31
C ILE A 174 41.92 4.23 3.85
N GLN A 175 41.69 4.23 2.53
CA GLN A 175 40.36 4.46 2.02
C GLN A 175 39.53 3.33 2.62
N ASN A 176 38.55 3.68 3.44
CA ASN A 176 37.66 2.70 4.04
C ASN A 176 36.73 2.24 2.91
N THR A 177 37.23 1.27 2.14
CA THR A 177 36.65 0.77 0.89
C THR A 177 35.65 -0.36 1.15
N SER A 178 34.91 -0.35 2.27
CA SER A 178 33.94 -1.40 2.50
C SER A 178 32.70 -1.11 1.64
N LYS A 179 32.64 -1.73 0.46
CA LYS A 179 31.37 -2.02 -0.21
C LYS A 179 30.57 -2.96 0.69
N ASN A 180 29.24 -2.91 0.57
CA ASN A 180 28.40 -3.94 1.15
C ASN A 180 28.80 -5.31 0.59
N THR A 181 29.08 -6.27 1.47
CA THR A 181 29.45 -7.65 1.10
C THR A 181 28.28 -8.63 1.24
N GLY A 182 27.11 -8.14 1.69
CA GLY A 182 25.93 -8.97 1.91
C GLY A 182 25.14 -9.28 0.64
N LEU A 183 25.28 -8.44 -0.38
CA LEU A 183 24.62 -8.60 -1.68
C LEU A 183 25.65 -8.37 -2.80
N GLU A 184 25.91 -9.42 -3.58
CA GLU A 184 26.87 -9.36 -4.68
C GLU A 184 26.20 -8.80 -5.96
N PRO A 185 26.98 -8.16 -6.86
CA PRO A 185 26.50 -7.79 -8.18
C PRO A 185 25.87 -8.98 -8.91
N ASN A 186 24.69 -8.77 -9.50
CA ASN A 186 23.94 -9.81 -10.23
C ASN A 186 23.78 -9.50 -11.73
N VAL A 187 24.32 -8.36 -12.19
CA VAL A 187 24.39 -7.98 -13.60
C VAL A 187 25.84 -7.85 -14.04
N ASP A 188 26.13 -8.37 -15.23
CA ASP A 188 27.41 -8.25 -15.91
C ASP A 188 27.22 -7.52 -17.26
N PHE A 189 28.08 -6.54 -17.53
CA PHE A 189 28.05 -5.71 -18.75
C PHE A 189 29.15 -6.10 -19.77
N ASN A 190 29.78 -7.26 -19.59
CA ASN A 190 30.80 -7.83 -20.51
C ASN A 190 30.37 -7.89 -21.98
#